data_AF-A0A535XC96-F1
#
_entry.id   AF-A0A535XC96-F1
#
_cell.length_a   1.000
_cell.length_b   1.000
_cell.length_c   1.000
_cell.angle_alpha   90.00
_cell.angle_beta   90.00
_cell.angle_gamma   90.00
#
_symmetry.space_group_name_H-M   'P 1'
#
loop_
_entity.id
_entity.type
_entity.pdbx_description
1 polymer ?
#
loop_
_entity_poly.entity_id
_entity_poly.type
_entity_poly.pdbx_seq_one_letter_code
_entity_poly.pdbx_strand_id
1 'polypeptide(L)'
;MKTRRLSSPEATELAKLTETTYLGLLIAFAQDVDRMARATGVPYDDVAGFYEEIGYLPPVRYFPGVIGGHCVMANVGLLERSFESRLLDAIKWSNELRKGEA
;
A
#
# COMPACT_ATOMS: atom_id res chain seq x y z
N MET A 1 -0.39 27.12 2.59
CA MET A 1 0.43 25.87 2.65
C MET A 1 1.86 26.23 2.26
N LYS A 2 2.89 25.78 2.98
CA LYS A 2 4.31 26.04 2.64
C LYS A 2 4.95 24.78 2.06
N THR A 3 5.48 24.86 0.85
CA THR A 3 6.15 23.72 0.20
C THR A 3 7.42 23.35 0.95
N ARG A 4 7.60 22.06 1.26
CA ARG A 4 8.84 21.54 1.82
C ARG A 4 9.86 21.36 0.72
N ARG A 5 11.06 21.93 0.90
CA ARG A 5 12.22 21.65 0.04
C ARG A 5 13.02 20.50 0.65
N LEU A 6 13.33 19.49 -0.17
CA LEU A 6 14.17 18.36 0.23
C LEU A 6 15.65 18.66 -0.06
N SER A 7 16.53 17.83 0.47
CA SER A 7 17.98 18.07 0.47
C SER A 7 18.60 18.03 -0.94
N SER A 8 18.05 17.22 -1.85
CA SER A 8 18.54 17.07 -3.22
C SER A 8 17.43 16.63 -4.20
N PRO A 9 17.68 16.65 -5.52
CA PRO A 9 16.80 16.05 -6.51
C PRO A 9 16.53 14.55 -6.26
N GLU A 10 17.56 13.78 -5.93
CA GLU A 10 17.46 12.34 -5.66
C GLU A 10 16.57 12.08 -4.44
N ALA A 11 16.70 12.90 -3.39
CA ALA A 11 15.82 12.81 -2.22
C ALA A 11 14.35 13.10 -2.60
N THR A 12 14.12 13.95 -3.60
CA THR A 12 12.77 14.30 -4.08
C THR A 12 12.17 13.20 -4.92
N GLU A 13 12.95 12.62 -5.83
CA GLU A 13 12.52 11.47 -6.64
C GLU A 13 12.19 10.28 -5.75
N LEU A 14 13.10 9.93 -4.83
CA LEU A 14 12.88 8.82 -3.92
C LEU A 14 11.64 9.05 -3.05
N ALA A 15 11.51 10.24 -2.44
CA ALA A 15 10.34 10.57 -1.63
C ALA A 15 9.03 10.40 -2.40
N LYS A 16 8.99 10.83 -3.67
CA LYS A 16 7.76 10.74 -4.47
C LYS A 16 7.43 9.30 -4.86
N LEU A 17 8.42 8.53 -5.31
CA LEU A 17 8.23 7.12 -5.66
C LEU A 17 7.79 6.31 -4.43
N THR A 18 8.44 6.53 -3.28
CA THR A 18 8.14 5.80 -2.04
C THR A 18 6.83 6.22 -1.41
N GLU A 19 6.40 7.48 -1.52
CA GLU A 19 5.10 7.92 -0.99
C GLU A 19 3.94 7.21 -1.71
N THR A 20 4.01 7.13 -3.04
CA THR A 20 2.98 6.43 -3.83
C THR A 20 3.06 4.92 -3.62
N THR A 21 4.27 4.38 -3.41
CA THR A 21 4.47 2.96 -3.08
C THR A 21 4.01 2.61 -1.66
N TYR A 22 4.14 3.53 -0.70
CA TYR A 22 3.64 3.37 0.67
C TYR A 22 2.12 3.21 0.69
N LEU A 23 1.40 3.97 -0.14
CA LEU A 23 -0.03 3.74 -0.36
C LEU A 23 -0.29 2.32 -0.88
N GLY A 24 0.51 1.84 -1.83
CA GLY A 24 0.45 0.46 -2.32
C GLY A 24 0.66 -0.59 -1.23
N LEU A 25 1.60 -0.36 -0.31
CA LEU A 25 1.84 -1.23 0.83
C LEU A 25 0.62 -1.31 1.75
N LEU A 26 0.01 -0.17 2.06
CA LEU A 26 -1.18 -0.10 2.92
C LEU A 26 -2.38 -0.83 2.30
N ILE A 27 -2.59 -0.68 0.98
CA ILE A 27 -3.64 -1.41 0.26
C ILE A 27 -3.31 -2.91 0.19
N ALA A 28 -2.06 -3.27 -0.10
CA ALA A 28 -1.64 -4.67 -0.14
C ALA A 28 -1.81 -5.37 1.22
N PHE A 29 -1.58 -4.64 2.31
CA PHE A 29 -1.85 -5.12 3.68
C PHE A 29 -3.36 -5.24 3.93
N ALA A 30 -4.17 -4.26 3.52
CA ALA A 30 -5.63 -4.35 3.59
C ALA A 30 -6.17 -5.58 2.83
N GLN A 31 -5.64 -5.84 1.62
CA GLN A 31 -5.98 -7.04 0.84
C GLN A 31 -5.68 -8.32 1.63
N ASP A 32 -4.59 -8.35 2.38
CA ASP A 32 -4.20 -9.52 3.17
C ASP A 32 -5.05 -9.70 4.42
N VAL A 33 -5.35 -8.60 5.12
CA VAL A 33 -6.27 -8.60 6.27
C VAL A 33 -7.68 -9.03 5.86
N ASP A 34 -8.18 -8.61 4.69
CA ASP A 34 -9.47 -9.09 4.18
C ASP A 34 -9.47 -10.61 3.92
N ARG A 35 -8.36 -11.18 3.41
CA ARG A 35 -8.23 -12.64 3.30
C ARG A 35 -8.24 -13.33 4.67
N MET A 36 -7.54 -12.78 5.65
CA MET A 36 -7.56 -13.29 7.03
C MET A 36 -8.97 -13.24 7.63
N ALA A 37 -9.66 -12.10 7.45
CA ALA A 37 -11.02 -11.90 7.94
C ALA A 37 -12.00 -12.90 7.33
N ARG A 38 -11.92 -13.12 6.00
CA ARG A 38 -12.69 -14.16 5.30
C ARG A 38 -12.38 -15.57 5.83
N ALA A 39 -11.11 -15.89 6.07
CA ALA A 39 -10.69 -17.20 6.57
C ALA A 39 -11.19 -17.49 8.00
N THR A 40 -11.40 -16.45 8.82
CA THR A 40 -11.93 -16.59 10.19
C THR A 40 -13.43 -16.27 10.30
N GLY A 41 -14.09 -15.91 9.19
CA GLY A 41 -15.52 -15.57 9.18
C GLY A 41 -15.88 -14.28 9.90
N VAL A 42 -14.92 -13.36 10.10
CA VAL A 42 -15.16 -12.06 10.76
C VAL A 42 -15.25 -10.94 9.71
N PRO A 43 -15.99 -9.84 9.97
CA PRO A 43 -16.04 -8.71 9.05
C PRO A 43 -14.70 -7.99 8.96
N TYR A 44 -14.22 -7.72 7.75
CA TYR A 44 -13.03 -6.89 7.52
C TYR A 44 -13.15 -5.51 8.20
N ASP A 45 -14.35 -4.91 8.13
CA ASP A 45 -14.61 -3.60 8.71
C ASP A 45 -14.47 -3.55 10.23
N ASP A 46 -14.75 -4.65 10.93
CA ASP A 46 -14.56 -4.72 12.38
C ASP A 46 -13.05 -4.75 12.71
N VAL A 47 -12.28 -5.54 11.95
CA VAL A 47 -10.82 -5.65 12.13
C VAL A 47 -10.13 -4.33 11.79
N ALA A 48 -10.40 -3.79 10.61
CA ALA A 48 -9.76 -2.57 10.13
C ALA A 48 -10.27 -1.31 10.82
N GLY A 49 -11.51 -1.32 11.32
CA GLY A 49 -12.08 -0.23 12.10
C GLY A 49 -11.36 0.00 13.43
N PHE A 50 -10.85 -1.06 14.07
CA PHE A 50 -10.08 -0.94 15.31
C PHE A 50 -8.82 -0.07 15.15
N TYR A 51 -8.23 0.00 13.95
CA TYR A 51 -7.02 0.79 13.71
C TYR A 51 -7.25 2.30 13.87
N GLU A 52 -8.50 2.76 13.74
CA GLU A 52 -8.88 4.16 13.91
C GLU A 52 -8.70 4.64 15.36
N GLU A 53 -8.69 3.72 16.33
CA GLU A 53 -8.38 4.03 17.74
C GLU A 53 -6.90 4.34 17.97
N ILE A 54 -6.02 4.01 17.01
CA ILE A 54 -4.58 4.09 17.14
C ILE A 54 -4.06 5.36 16.46
N GLY A 55 -3.87 6.44 17.24
CA GLY A 55 -3.56 7.78 16.71
C GLY A 55 -2.25 7.96 15.93
N TYR A 56 -1.38 6.95 15.86
CA TYR A 56 -0.16 6.97 15.04
C TYR A 56 -0.28 6.16 13.73
N LEU A 57 -1.38 5.45 13.53
CA LEU A 57 -1.69 4.78 12.26
C LEU A 57 -2.39 5.75 11.30
N PRO A 58 -2.40 5.47 9.99
CA PRO A 58 -3.18 6.25 9.05
C PRO A 58 -4.65 6.33 9.49
N PRO A 59 -5.26 7.53 9.59
CA PRO A 59 -6.63 7.70 10.07
C PRO A 59 -7.68 7.36 9.00
N VAL A 60 -7.33 6.46 8.08
CA VAL A 60 -8.14 6.08 6.92
C VAL A 60 -8.13 4.57 6.82
N ARG A 61 -9.32 3.99 6.71
CA ARG A 61 -9.50 2.60 6.35
C ARG A 61 -9.28 2.42 4.85
N TYR A 62 -8.32 1.58 4.49
CA TYR A 62 -8.06 1.28 3.08
C TYR A 62 -9.04 0.21 2.58
N PHE A 63 -9.59 0.43 1.39
CA PHE A 63 -10.43 -0.57 0.73
C PHE A 63 -9.53 -1.68 0.14
N PRO A 64 -9.77 -2.96 0.46
CA PRO A 64 -8.94 -4.09 0.03
C PRO A 64 -9.17 -4.49 -1.44
N GLY A 65 -9.36 -3.53 -2.33
CA GLY A 65 -9.61 -3.76 -3.75
C GLY A 65 -8.33 -3.94 -4.58
N VAL A 66 -8.48 -4.30 -5.86
CA VAL A 66 -7.35 -4.32 -6.81
C VAL A 66 -6.75 -2.93 -6.93
N ILE A 67 -5.43 -2.84 -6.74
CA ILE A 67 -4.63 -1.65 -7.07
C ILE A 67 -4.59 -1.54 -8.59
N GLY A 68 -5.51 -0.74 -9.13
CA GLY A 68 -5.58 -0.37 -10.53
C GLY A 68 -4.90 0.95 -10.86
N GLY A 69 -5.19 1.49 -12.04
CA GLY A 69 -4.66 2.76 -12.53
C GLY A 69 -3.16 2.69 -12.86
N HIS A 70 -2.56 3.87 -13.07
CA HIS A 70 -1.19 3.99 -13.60
C HIS A 70 -0.15 4.43 -12.56
N CYS A 71 -0.55 4.70 -11.32
CA CYS A 71 0.36 5.28 -10.33
C CYS A 71 1.10 4.18 -9.55
N VAL A 72 0.42 3.50 -8.63
CA VAL A 72 1.07 2.64 -7.63
C VAL A 72 1.94 1.55 -8.27
N MET A 73 1.36 0.72 -9.13
CA MET A 73 2.09 -0.39 -9.75
C MET A 73 3.22 0.08 -10.67
N ALA A 74 3.07 1.23 -11.33
CA ALA A 74 4.15 1.80 -12.15
C ALA A 74 5.30 2.32 -11.30
N ASN A 75 5.02 2.96 -10.15
CA ASN A 75 6.04 3.43 -9.21
C ASN A 75 6.80 2.26 -8.57
N VAL A 76 6.10 1.17 -8.22
CA VAL A 76 6.72 -0.09 -7.79
C VAL A 76 7.70 -0.59 -8.86
N GLY A 77 7.26 -0.67 -10.12
CA GLY A 77 8.10 -1.09 -11.23
C GLY A 77 9.26 -0.15 -11.56
N LEU A 78 9.20 1.13 -11.20
CA LEU A 78 10.32 2.06 -11.31
C LEU A 78 11.37 1.80 -10.22
N LEU A 79 10.93 1.59 -8.97
CA LEU A 79 11.82 1.30 -7.85
C LEU A 79 12.56 -0.03 -8.04
N GLU A 80 11.88 -1.06 -8.56
CA GLU A 80 12.48 -2.39 -8.79
C GLU A 80 13.61 -2.41 -9.83
N ARG A 81 13.68 -1.41 -10.70
CA ARG A 81 14.79 -1.30 -11.67
C ARG A 81 16.11 -0.97 -10.99
N SER A 82 16.05 -0.37 -9.80
CA SER A 82 17.22 0.16 -9.10
C SER A 82 17.44 -0.48 -7.73
N PHE A 83 16.43 -1.13 -7.15
CA PHE A 83 16.47 -1.65 -5.79
C PHE A 83 15.82 -3.03 -5.69
N GLU A 84 16.50 -3.95 -5.02
CA GLU A 84 15.91 -5.21 -4.58
C GLU A 84 15.13 -4.98 -3.27
N SER A 85 13.84 -5.35 -3.25
CA SER A 85 13.01 -5.16 -2.06
C SER A 85 11.85 -6.15 -2.02
N ARG A 86 11.87 -7.01 -0.98
CA ARG A 86 10.78 -7.96 -0.72
C ARG A 86 9.44 -7.29 -0.44
N LEU A 87 9.44 -6.03 0.00
CA LEU A 87 8.20 -5.27 0.19
C LEU A 87 7.55 -4.92 -1.15
N LEU A 88 8.35 -4.61 -2.18
CA LEU A 88 7.84 -4.35 -3.53
C LEU A 88 7.23 -5.63 -4.12
N ASP A 89 7.92 -6.77 -3.92
CA ASP A 89 7.40 -8.08 -4.30
C ASP A 89 6.09 -8.42 -3.59
N ALA A 90 5.98 -8.14 -2.29
CA ALA A 90 4.77 -8.37 -1.52
C ALA A 90 3.58 -7.54 -2.05
N ILE A 91 3.80 -6.29 -2.46
CA ILE A 91 2.75 -5.44 -3.05
C ILE A 91 2.23 -6.06 -4.36
N LYS A 92 3.14 -6.43 -5.27
CA LYS A 92 2.76 -7.07 -6.54
C LYS A 92 2.02 -8.37 -6.30
N TRP A 93 2.56 -9.23 -5.45
CA TRP A 93 2.00 -10.53 -5.15
C TRP A 93 0.60 -10.42 -4.56
N SER A 94 0.40 -9.58 -3.54
CA SER A 94 -0.90 -9.37 -2.90
C SER A 94 -1.94 -8.86 -3.92
N ASN A 95 -1.53 -7.95 -4.80
CA ASN A 95 -2.41 -7.40 -5.82
C ASN A 95 -2.77 -8.39 -6.93
N GLU A 96 -1.82 -9.23 -7.38
CA GLU A 96 -2.11 -10.30 -8.34
C GLU A 96 -3.06 -11.34 -7.76
N LEU A 97 -2.87 -11.74 -6.49
CA LEU A 97 -3.85 -12.59 -5.80
C LEU A 97 -5.23 -11.94 -5.77
N ARG A 98 -5.30 -10.65 -5.39
CA ARG A 98 -6.56 -9.91 -5.35
C ARG A 98 -7.29 -9.88 -6.69
N LYS A 99 -6.58 -9.83 -7.82
CA LYS A 99 -7.19 -9.89 -9.16
C LYS A 99 -7.83 -11.25 -9.47
N GLY A 100 -7.30 -12.32 -8.88
CA GLY A 100 -7.81 -13.69 -9.05
C GLY A 100 -8.93 -14.08 -8.07
N GLU A 101 -9.20 -13.23 -7.07
CA GLU A 101 -10.29 -13.42 -6.12
C GLU A 101 -11.61 -12.95 -6.75
N ALA A 102 -12.59 -13.86 -6.83
CA ALA A 102 -13.95 -13.59 -7.32
C ALA A 102 -14.86 -12.97 -6.24
#